data_AF-A0A4V6I2X5-F1
#
_entry.id   AF-A0A4V6I2X5-F1
#
_cell.length_a   1.000
_cell.length_b   1.000
_cell.length_c   1.000
_cell.angle_alpha   90.00
_cell.angle_beta   90.00
_cell.angle_gamma   90.00
#
_symmetry.space_group_name_H-M   'P 1'
#
loop_
_entity.id
_entity.type
_entity.pdbx_description
1 polymer ?
#
loop_
_entity_poly.entity_id
_entity_poly.type
_entity_poly.pdbx_seq_one_letter_code
_entity_poly.pdbx_strand_id
1 'polypeptide(L)'
;MNLWILTEERPKIDVLDFIIKRFLQDKKLCAFINNLRILPIVKNNKFTFNYEIIGIENKQFDKIYLKIISGNSSFVDYLVFFQENEPNIEDSPIYAIEETKTDDKESRNTGVYQRITKFVYLDFFYPSTIKIMFYNLKIEQKETPTQTSIFGTKILRTLGVEIVGKQFVDSDILEPFKDVDDLIDFKNAMRKPPKNNTPINIIKIYDSDTSICHNKMPFYDISKIQISGRLFKNNSLSHDPNIGAISGIAAVLRKLRFNGDIEIISHGLNQNHLGKNNKFIHIANKLNISLQGLTLPQTKLPKAYWHYEIKGEKLVSIFIHMVIESFSYAKAIFENHAGCEKSYFLTSSGEHIPLQKYENREAYKAGDKNARLFIPDLILLDVQNLEIINIEGKKFQNKAQGIEELKNYNFIEQEYIKKYYPAYKIIRTLVLYGGNKANILETEIGLLLDENGNIILGIKAPKIFILSITNLINFWKK
;
A
#
# COMPACT_ATOMS: atom_id res chain seq x y z
N MET A 1 28.50 -6.37 3.04
CA MET A 1 27.14 -6.50 2.45
C MET A 1 26.18 -5.56 3.18
N ASN A 2 25.18 -5.02 2.48
CA ASN A 2 24.18 -4.11 3.04
C ASN A 2 22.77 -4.75 3.00
N LEU A 3 21.91 -4.35 3.93
CA LEU A 3 20.47 -4.60 3.84
C LEU A 3 19.80 -3.40 3.18
N TRP A 4 19.11 -3.60 2.07
CA TRP A 4 18.37 -2.56 1.37
C TRP A 4 16.87 -2.80 1.55
N ILE A 5 16.16 -1.79 2.05
CA ILE A 5 14.71 -1.80 2.19
C ILE A 5 14.16 -0.74 1.24
N LEU A 6 13.49 -1.18 0.19
CA LEU A 6 12.79 -0.31 -0.74
C LEU A 6 11.32 -0.26 -0.35
N THR A 7 10.72 0.93 -0.32
CA THR A 7 9.33 1.13 0.11
C THR A 7 8.56 2.05 -0.82
N GLU A 8 7.32 1.70 -1.15
CA GLU A 8 6.37 2.62 -1.80
C GLU A 8 5.70 3.56 -0.78
N GLU A 9 5.61 3.10 0.46
CA GLU A 9 4.99 3.74 1.61
C GLU A 9 5.96 4.63 2.41
N ARG A 10 5.43 5.47 3.31
CA ARG A 10 6.26 6.12 4.33
C ARG A 10 6.83 5.05 5.29
N PRO A 11 8.15 5.02 5.52
CA PRO A 11 8.80 3.99 6.36
C PRO A 11 8.46 4.11 7.85
N LYS A 12 7.75 3.13 8.44
CA LYS A 12 7.34 3.13 9.86
C LYS A 12 8.36 2.36 10.71
N ILE A 13 8.76 2.88 11.88
CA ILE A 13 9.77 2.26 12.74
C ILE A 13 9.39 0.82 13.15
N ASP A 14 8.13 0.59 13.49
CA ASP A 14 7.59 -0.72 13.84
C ASP A 14 7.62 -1.72 12.68
N VAL A 15 7.31 -1.27 11.46
CA VAL A 15 7.42 -2.11 10.25
C VAL A 15 8.88 -2.43 9.95
N LEU A 16 9.77 -1.46 10.08
CA LEU A 16 11.21 -1.68 9.89
C LEU A 16 11.79 -2.62 10.94
N ASP A 17 11.38 -2.48 12.21
CA ASP A 17 11.75 -3.39 13.29
C ASP A 17 11.33 -4.82 12.96
N PHE A 18 10.11 -5.03 12.48
CA PHE A 18 9.63 -6.32 11.99
C PHE A 18 10.52 -6.88 10.87
N ILE A 19 10.79 -6.08 9.83
CA ILE A 19 11.61 -6.48 8.68
C ILE A 19 13.02 -6.90 9.11
N ILE A 20 13.65 -6.08 9.96
CA ILE A 20 15.01 -6.31 10.45
C ILE A 20 15.07 -7.57 11.32
N LYS A 21 14.14 -7.73 12.26
CA LYS A 21 14.07 -8.93 13.11
C LYS A 21 13.83 -10.19 12.28
N ARG A 22 12.94 -10.13 11.30
CA ARG A 22 12.68 -11.25 10.39
C ARG A 22 13.94 -11.61 9.59
N PHE A 23 14.63 -10.61 9.04
CA PHE A 23 15.88 -10.79 8.32
C PHE A 23 16.94 -11.47 9.19
N LEU A 24 17.17 -10.97 10.40
CA LEU A 24 18.15 -11.53 11.34
C LEU A 24 17.81 -12.99 11.69
N GLN A 25 16.54 -13.29 11.93
CA GLN A 25 16.07 -14.65 12.25
C GLN A 25 16.32 -15.62 11.09
N ASP A 26 15.88 -15.28 9.87
CA ASP A 26 15.98 -16.17 8.72
C ASP A 26 17.45 -16.38 8.28
N LYS A 27 18.28 -15.35 8.42
CA LYS A 27 19.72 -15.43 8.13
C LYS A 27 20.55 -15.95 9.30
N LYS A 28 19.92 -16.24 10.45
CA LYS A 28 20.58 -16.69 11.68
C LYS A 28 21.73 -15.76 12.10
N LEU A 29 21.49 -14.45 12.02
CA LEU A 29 22.43 -13.40 12.39
C LEU A 29 22.10 -12.86 13.79
N CYS A 30 23.11 -12.36 14.49
CA CYS A 30 22.93 -11.73 15.79
C CYS A 30 23.22 -10.23 15.69
N ALA A 31 22.34 -9.42 16.28
CA ALA A 31 22.51 -7.97 16.38
C ALA A 31 21.85 -7.46 17.67
N PHE A 32 22.37 -6.36 18.21
CA PHE A 32 21.67 -5.60 19.25
C PHE A 32 20.79 -4.55 18.58
N ILE A 33 19.50 -4.58 18.86
CA ILE A 33 18.54 -3.60 18.37
C ILE A 33 18.18 -2.68 19.52
N ASN A 34 18.58 -1.41 19.41
CA ASN A 34 18.29 -0.34 20.36
C ASN A 34 17.14 0.54 19.80
N ASN A 35 17.18 1.84 20.08
CA ASN A 35 16.22 2.79 19.52
C ASN A 35 16.50 3.01 18.03
N LEU A 36 15.73 2.33 17.18
CA LEU A 36 15.76 2.52 15.73
C LEU A 36 15.45 3.97 15.36
N ARG A 37 16.20 4.51 14.41
CA ARG A 37 15.94 5.83 13.80
C ARG A 37 16.15 5.77 12.30
N ILE A 38 15.37 6.56 11.57
CA ILE A 38 15.48 6.69 10.11
C ILE A 38 16.22 7.99 9.83
N LEU A 39 17.48 7.88 9.45
CA LEU A 39 18.38 9.01 9.27
C LEU A 39 18.44 9.43 7.79
N PRO A 40 17.92 10.61 7.40
CA PRO A 40 18.13 11.14 6.05
C PRO A 40 19.63 11.40 5.82
N ILE A 41 20.17 10.90 4.71
CA ILE A 41 21.58 11.06 4.37
C ILE A 41 21.78 12.40 3.66
N VAL A 42 22.63 13.26 4.22
CA VAL A 42 22.98 14.56 3.65
C VAL A 42 24.47 14.56 3.29
N LYS A 43 24.79 15.01 2.08
CA LYS A 43 26.17 15.26 1.61
C LYS A 43 26.25 16.68 1.05
N ASN A 44 27.25 17.45 1.49
CA ASN A 44 27.43 18.84 1.05
C ASN A 44 26.15 19.69 1.22
N ASN A 45 25.47 19.54 2.36
CA ASN A 45 24.18 20.17 2.67
C ASN A 45 23.01 19.80 1.74
N LYS A 46 23.15 18.75 0.91
CA LYS A 46 22.09 18.24 0.04
C LYS A 46 21.62 16.88 0.50
N PHE A 47 20.31 16.69 0.56
CA PHE A 47 19.70 15.38 0.78
C PHE A 47 19.98 14.46 -0.41
N THR A 48 20.44 13.25 -0.16
CA THR A 48 20.83 12.34 -1.24
C THR A 48 19.70 11.44 -1.73
N PHE A 49 18.46 11.65 -1.27
CA PHE A 49 17.32 10.75 -1.50
C PHE A 49 17.51 9.33 -0.95
N ASN A 50 18.40 9.20 0.04
CA ASN A 50 18.67 7.94 0.74
C ASN A 50 18.50 8.16 2.23
N TYR A 51 18.04 7.12 2.91
CA TYR A 51 18.00 7.05 4.36
C TYR A 51 18.89 5.91 4.84
N GLU A 52 19.43 6.06 6.04
CA GLU A 52 20.13 5.00 6.78
C GLU A 52 19.31 4.66 8.02
N ILE A 53 19.09 3.38 8.28
CA ILE A 53 18.48 2.93 9.53
C ILE A 53 19.60 2.68 10.53
N ILE A 54 19.58 3.45 11.62
CA ILE A 54 20.55 3.35 12.71
C ILE A 54 19.90 2.82 13.99
N GLY A 55 20.71 2.55 15.01
CA GLY A 55 20.25 1.94 16.26
C GLY A 55 20.38 0.42 16.26
N ILE A 56 21.18 -0.14 15.37
CA ILE A 56 21.46 -1.57 15.27
C ILE A 56 22.98 -1.77 15.30
N GLU A 57 23.44 -2.60 16.22
CA GLU A 57 24.85 -2.99 16.31
C GLU A 57 25.01 -4.42 15.84
N ASN A 58 25.78 -4.61 14.77
CA ASN A 58 26.07 -5.91 14.21
C ASN A 58 27.47 -5.90 13.55
N LYS A 59 28.07 -7.09 13.35
CA LYS A 59 29.37 -7.25 12.68
C LYS A 59 29.31 -8.02 11.35
N GLN A 60 28.12 -8.45 10.93
CA GLN A 60 27.89 -9.38 9.82
C GLN A 60 27.38 -8.68 8.54
N PHE A 61 26.86 -7.46 8.66
CA PHE A 61 26.51 -6.57 7.56
C PHE A 61 26.85 -5.13 7.91
N ASP A 62 27.07 -4.29 6.89
CA ASP A 62 27.63 -2.95 7.09
C ASP A 62 26.54 -1.96 7.48
N LYS A 63 25.58 -1.72 6.58
CA LYS A 63 24.53 -0.72 6.77
C LYS A 63 23.17 -1.22 6.34
N ILE A 64 22.14 -0.56 6.85
CA ILE A 64 20.77 -0.73 6.41
C ILE A 64 20.33 0.55 5.72
N TYR A 65 20.08 0.46 4.42
CA TYR A 65 19.64 1.57 3.60
C TYR A 65 18.15 1.49 3.34
N LEU A 66 17.52 2.65 3.24
CA LEU A 66 16.14 2.77 2.84
C LEU A 66 15.98 3.77 1.70
N LYS A 67 15.21 3.39 0.69
CA LYS A 67 14.87 4.24 -0.46
C LYS A 67 13.40 4.16 -0.83
N ILE A 68 12.87 5.29 -1.28
CA ILE A 68 11.49 5.37 -1.76
C ILE A 68 11.44 4.93 -3.23
N ILE A 69 10.52 4.03 -3.53
CA ILE A 69 10.25 3.51 -4.87
C ILE A 69 8.77 3.71 -5.22
N SER A 70 8.42 3.43 -6.46
CA SER A 70 7.05 3.41 -6.94
C SER A 70 6.83 2.21 -7.86
N GLY A 71 5.63 1.63 -7.78
CA GLY A 71 5.21 0.54 -8.65
C GLY A 71 4.89 1.02 -10.07
N ASN A 72 5.16 0.16 -11.07
CA ASN A 72 4.65 0.40 -12.43
C ASN A 72 3.17 -0.04 -12.60
N SER A 73 2.64 -0.82 -11.66
CA SER A 73 1.25 -1.30 -11.64
C SER A 73 0.85 -1.74 -10.22
N SER A 74 0.26 -2.92 -10.03
CA SER A 74 -0.04 -3.46 -8.70
C SER A 74 1.27 -3.82 -7.96
N PHE A 75 1.58 -3.10 -6.90
CA PHE A 75 2.87 -3.18 -6.21
C PHE A 75 2.70 -3.46 -4.71
N VAL A 76 3.62 -4.22 -4.10
CA VAL A 76 3.65 -4.46 -2.64
C VAL A 76 4.36 -3.33 -1.93
N ASP A 77 4.06 -3.08 -0.67
CA ASP A 77 4.56 -1.87 0.01
C ASP A 77 6.09 -1.88 0.22
N TYR A 78 6.72 -3.05 0.45
CA TYR A 78 8.17 -3.17 0.67
C TYR A 78 8.81 -4.29 -0.15
N LEU A 79 10.03 -4.04 -0.62
CA LEU A 79 10.97 -5.04 -1.14
C LEU A 79 12.28 -4.98 -0.34
N VAL A 80 12.81 -6.14 0.02
CA VAL A 80 14.04 -6.24 0.84
C VAL A 80 15.11 -7.01 0.10
N PHE A 81 16.34 -6.49 0.08
CA PHE A 81 17.49 -7.09 -0.58
C PHE A 81 18.68 -7.16 0.37
N PHE A 82 19.52 -8.18 0.23
CA PHE A 82 20.75 -8.31 1.02
C PHE A 82 21.94 -8.49 0.09
N GLN A 83 22.64 -7.39 -0.20
CA GLN A 83 23.68 -7.30 -1.22
C GLN A 83 24.59 -6.08 -1.00
N GLU A 84 25.74 -6.04 -1.68
CA GLU A 84 26.69 -4.93 -1.52
C GLU A 84 26.18 -3.64 -2.17
N ASN A 85 25.74 -3.72 -3.42
CA ASN A 85 25.36 -2.56 -4.21
C ASN A 85 23.87 -2.23 -4.11
N GLU A 86 23.52 -0.99 -4.44
CA GLU A 86 22.14 -0.55 -4.53
C GLU A 86 21.33 -1.44 -5.50
N PRO A 87 20.10 -1.87 -5.12
CA PRO A 87 19.29 -2.73 -5.96
C PRO A 87 18.97 -2.14 -7.33
N ASN A 88 19.00 -2.99 -8.34
CA ASN A 88 18.50 -2.72 -9.68
C ASN A 88 17.32 -3.64 -10.02
N ILE A 89 16.67 -3.40 -11.16
CA ILE A 89 15.43 -4.09 -11.55
C ILE A 89 15.60 -5.60 -11.77
N GLU A 90 16.81 -6.07 -12.10
CA GLU A 90 17.13 -7.49 -12.35
C GLU A 90 17.44 -8.23 -11.05
N ASP A 91 17.72 -7.52 -9.96
CA ASP A 91 17.98 -8.13 -8.66
C ASP A 91 16.69 -8.75 -8.09
N SER A 92 16.85 -9.86 -7.37
CA SER A 92 15.73 -10.55 -6.73
C SER A 92 15.64 -10.21 -5.24
N PRO A 93 14.49 -9.71 -4.75
CA PRO A 93 14.31 -9.43 -3.33
C PRO A 93 14.20 -10.72 -2.53
N ILE A 94 14.72 -10.71 -1.30
CA ILE A 94 14.54 -11.79 -0.33
C ILE A 94 13.13 -11.77 0.28
N TYR A 95 12.55 -10.59 0.47
CA TYR A 95 11.18 -10.40 0.95
C TYR A 95 10.42 -9.43 0.07
N ALA A 96 9.15 -9.73 -0.14
CA ALA A 96 8.14 -8.83 -0.69
C ALA A 96 6.98 -8.75 0.30
N ILE A 97 6.72 -7.57 0.82
CA ILE A 97 5.87 -7.37 1.99
C ILE A 97 4.78 -6.38 1.66
N GLU A 98 3.53 -6.80 1.85
CA GLU A 98 2.36 -5.92 1.86
C GLU A 98 2.00 -5.61 3.31
N GLU A 99 1.91 -4.34 3.67
CA GLU A 99 1.47 -3.90 4.99
C GLU A 99 -0.01 -3.54 4.97
N THR A 100 -0.69 -3.72 6.10
CA THR A 100 -2.01 -3.15 6.32
C THR A 100 -2.23 -2.85 7.78
N LYS A 101 -2.79 -1.70 8.09
CA LYS A 101 -3.35 -1.45 9.42
C LYS A 101 -4.83 -1.84 9.55
N THR A 102 -5.46 -2.14 8.42
CA THR A 102 -6.92 -2.35 8.34
C THR A 102 -7.29 -3.76 8.76
N ASP A 103 -8.20 -3.87 9.73
CA ASP A 103 -8.88 -5.13 10.06
C ASP A 103 -10.24 -5.26 9.33
N ASP A 104 -10.78 -6.47 9.32
CA ASP A 104 -12.06 -6.87 8.72
C ASP A 104 -13.26 -6.05 9.25
N LYS A 105 -13.14 -5.46 10.46
CA LYS A 105 -14.14 -4.54 11.04
C LYS A 105 -14.33 -3.28 10.20
N GLU A 106 -13.26 -2.72 9.62
CA GLU A 106 -13.30 -1.43 8.93
C GLU A 106 -13.59 -1.57 7.44
N SER A 107 -13.08 -2.62 6.80
CA SER A 107 -13.37 -2.88 5.39
C SER A 107 -13.21 -4.34 4.99
N ARG A 108 -14.34 -5.05 4.99
CA ARG A 108 -14.40 -6.50 4.72
C ARG A 108 -13.73 -6.92 3.42
N ASN A 109 -14.11 -6.30 2.30
CA ASN A 109 -13.65 -6.73 0.97
C ASN A 109 -12.32 -6.09 0.57
N THR A 110 -12.06 -4.83 0.95
CA THR A 110 -10.78 -4.17 0.58
C THR A 110 -9.64 -4.63 1.48
N GLY A 111 -9.93 -5.06 2.71
CA GLY A 111 -8.95 -5.51 3.69
C GLY A 111 -8.08 -6.66 3.19
N VAL A 112 -8.67 -7.60 2.44
CA VAL A 112 -7.97 -8.79 1.95
C VAL A 112 -7.92 -8.88 0.42
N TYR A 113 -9.05 -8.81 -0.30
CA TYR A 113 -9.05 -9.15 -1.72
C TYR A 113 -8.23 -8.20 -2.58
N GLN A 114 -8.31 -6.89 -2.33
CA GLN A 114 -7.55 -5.91 -3.10
C GLN A 114 -6.04 -6.15 -3.03
N ARG A 115 -5.56 -6.72 -1.91
CA ARG A 115 -4.14 -6.99 -1.65
C ARG A 115 -3.65 -8.30 -2.29
N ILE A 116 -4.53 -9.29 -2.44
CA ILE A 116 -4.21 -10.54 -3.13
C ILE A 116 -3.63 -10.27 -4.53
N THR A 117 -4.19 -9.32 -5.27
CA THR A 117 -3.69 -8.95 -6.60
C THR A 117 -2.23 -8.54 -6.60
N LYS A 118 -1.74 -7.87 -5.55
CA LYS A 118 -0.34 -7.44 -5.46
C LYS A 118 0.60 -8.66 -5.44
N PHE A 119 0.26 -9.70 -4.67
CA PHE A 119 1.04 -10.94 -4.64
C PHE A 119 0.93 -11.78 -5.92
N VAL A 120 -0.25 -11.83 -6.54
CA VAL A 120 -0.43 -12.50 -7.84
C VAL A 120 0.40 -11.81 -8.91
N TYR A 121 0.41 -10.48 -8.94
CA TYR A 121 1.15 -9.72 -9.94
C TYR A 121 2.67 -9.77 -9.69
N LEU A 122 3.10 -9.69 -8.43
CA LEU A 122 4.49 -9.87 -8.00
C LEU A 122 5.09 -11.19 -8.50
N ASP A 123 4.32 -12.29 -8.43
CA ASP A 123 4.79 -13.64 -8.78
C ASP A 123 5.28 -13.75 -10.24
N PHE A 124 4.80 -12.87 -11.12
CA PHE A 124 5.26 -12.83 -12.50
C PHE A 124 6.66 -12.24 -12.69
N PHE A 125 7.17 -11.54 -11.67
CA PHE A 125 8.48 -10.92 -11.66
C PHE A 125 9.44 -11.65 -10.72
N TYR A 126 8.97 -11.97 -9.51
CA TYR A 126 9.79 -12.55 -8.44
C TYR A 126 9.13 -13.80 -7.83
N PRO A 127 9.04 -14.91 -8.57
CA PRO A 127 8.31 -16.10 -8.12
C PRO A 127 8.93 -16.80 -6.90
N SER A 128 10.24 -16.63 -6.70
CA SER A 128 11.00 -17.27 -5.62
C SER A 128 11.10 -16.42 -4.35
N THR A 129 10.60 -15.19 -4.35
CA THR A 129 10.68 -14.28 -3.20
C THR A 129 9.70 -14.72 -2.11
N ILE A 130 10.13 -14.60 -0.85
CA ILE A 130 9.26 -14.84 0.31
C ILE A 130 8.22 -13.71 0.38
N LYS A 131 6.95 -14.09 0.33
CA LYS A 131 5.81 -13.16 0.31
C LYS A 131 5.21 -13.06 1.71
N ILE A 132 5.08 -11.85 2.22
CA ILE A 132 4.55 -11.60 3.56
C ILE A 132 3.40 -10.60 3.48
N MET A 133 2.26 -10.98 4.03
CA MET A 133 1.14 -10.09 4.31
C MET A 133 1.20 -9.72 5.80
N PHE A 134 1.62 -8.49 6.09
CA PHE A 134 1.85 -8.00 7.45
C PHE A 134 0.71 -7.09 7.92
N TYR A 135 -0.03 -7.55 8.92
CA TYR A 135 -1.09 -6.79 9.59
C TYR A 135 -0.52 -5.99 10.77
N ASN A 136 -0.22 -4.72 10.54
CA ASN A 136 0.25 -3.78 11.56
C ASN A 136 -0.95 -3.03 12.21
N LEU A 137 -1.79 -3.77 12.91
CA LEU A 137 -3.04 -3.25 13.46
C LEU A 137 -2.78 -2.21 14.57
N LYS A 138 -3.46 -1.07 14.50
CA LYS A 138 -3.46 -0.01 15.55
C LYS A 138 -4.74 0.03 16.38
N ILE A 139 -5.69 -0.82 16.02
CA ILE A 139 -6.99 -0.96 16.66
C ILE A 139 -7.21 -2.43 17.01
N GLU A 140 -8.13 -2.68 17.94
CA GLU A 140 -8.50 -4.03 18.34
C GLU A 140 -9.01 -4.85 17.14
N GLN A 141 -8.45 -6.04 16.99
CA GLN A 141 -8.85 -6.99 15.96
C GLN A 141 -10.24 -7.54 16.26
N LYS A 142 -11.05 -7.74 15.23
CA LYS A 142 -12.30 -8.49 15.38
C LYS A 142 -12.02 -9.93 15.82
N GLU A 143 -12.72 -10.38 16.87
CA GLU A 143 -12.63 -11.74 17.41
C GLU A 143 -12.96 -12.81 16.35
N THR A 144 -14.12 -12.68 15.69
CA THR A 144 -14.55 -13.62 14.65
C THR A 144 -14.36 -13.03 13.25
N PRO A 145 -13.43 -13.57 12.44
CA PRO A 145 -13.23 -13.11 11.08
C PRO A 145 -14.48 -13.41 10.22
N THR A 146 -14.75 -12.57 9.23
CA THR A 146 -15.81 -12.82 8.25
C THR A 146 -15.39 -13.93 7.28
N GLN A 147 -16.37 -14.57 6.64
CA GLN A 147 -16.11 -15.55 5.59
C GLN A 147 -15.24 -14.97 4.46
N THR A 148 -15.36 -13.68 4.16
CA THR A 148 -14.49 -12.98 3.20
C THR A 148 -13.03 -12.97 3.66
N SER A 149 -12.78 -12.63 4.93
CA SER A 149 -11.41 -12.66 5.48
C SER A 149 -10.86 -14.09 5.46
N ILE A 150 -11.65 -15.08 5.88
CA ILE A 150 -11.21 -16.48 5.89
C ILE A 150 -10.86 -16.95 4.47
N PHE A 151 -11.76 -16.73 3.50
CA PHE A 151 -11.53 -17.11 2.11
C PHE A 151 -10.28 -16.44 1.52
N GLY A 152 -10.15 -15.14 1.72
CA GLY A 152 -8.99 -14.39 1.24
C GLY A 152 -7.68 -14.84 1.90
N THR A 153 -7.69 -15.13 3.21
CA THR A 153 -6.55 -15.70 3.92
C THR A 153 -6.18 -17.06 3.34
N LYS A 154 -7.13 -17.98 3.14
CA LYS A 154 -6.85 -19.28 2.50
C LYS A 154 -6.29 -19.15 1.09
N ILE A 155 -6.78 -18.18 0.28
CA ILE A 155 -6.17 -17.87 -1.02
C ILE A 155 -4.70 -17.48 -0.84
N LEU A 156 -4.40 -16.51 0.03
CA LEU A 156 -3.02 -16.06 0.28
C LEU A 156 -2.12 -17.23 0.72
N ARG A 157 -2.59 -18.06 1.65
CA ARG A 157 -1.87 -19.25 2.12
C ARG A 157 -1.61 -20.26 1.02
N THR A 158 -2.59 -20.50 0.15
CA THR A 158 -2.45 -21.40 -1.00
C THR A 158 -1.44 -20.87 -2.03
N LEU A 159 -1.34 -19.54 -2.17
CA LEU A 159 -0.33 -18.87 -2.99
C LEU A 159 1.06 -18.79 -2.32
N GLY A 160 1.22 -19.37 -1.12
CA GLY A 160 2.48 -19.38 -0.39
C GLY A 160 2.81 -18.07 0.33
N VAL A 161 1.82 -17.21 0.59
CA VAL A 161 2.00 -15.95 1.31
C VAL A 161 1.94 -16.20 2.82
N GLU A 162 2.94 -15.75 3.56
CA GLU A 162 2.97 -15.74 5.02
C GLU A 162 2.03 -14.66 5.57
N ILE A 163 1.32 -14.97 6.65
CA ILE A 163 0.43 -14.02 7.33
C ILE A 163 1.03 -13.71 8.70
N VAL A 164 1.29 -12.43 8.97
CA VAL A 164 1.91 -11.97 10.23
C VAL A 164 1.10 -10.82 10.82
N GLY A 165 1.09 -10.69 12.15
CA GLY A 165 0.45 -9.56 12.86
C GLY A 165 -1.06 -9.67 13.03
N LYS A 166 -1.66 -10.79 12.57
CA LYS A 166 -3.07 -11.12 12.76
C LYS A 166 -3.21 -12.43 13.51
N GLN A 167 -4.06 -12.46 14.54
CA GLN A 167 -4.34 -13.66 15.31
C GLN A 167 -5.58 -14.37 14.77
N PHE A 168 -5.57 -15.70 14.75
CA PHE A 168 -6.73 -16.51 14.37
C PHE A 168 -7.03 -17.45 15.51
N VAL A 169 -8.30 -17.51 15.93
CA VAL A 169 -8.76 -18.47 16.95
C VAL A 169 -8.63 -19.90 16.41
N ASP A 170 -9.05 -20.10 15.14
CA ASP A 170 -8.97 -21.38 14.46
C ASP A 170 -7.75 -21.41 13.52
N SER A 171 -6.78 -22.29 13.81
CA SER A 171 -5.58 -22.48 12.98
C SER A 171 -5.89 -22.95 11.57
N ASP A 172 -7.03 -23.63 11.36
CA ASP A 172 -7.47 -24.18 10.07
C ASP A 172 -7.71 -23.09 9.01
N ILE A 173 -7.90 -21.84 9.45
CA ILE A 173 -7.98 -20.66 8.57
C ILE A 173 -6.66 -20.44 7.81
N LEU A 174 -5.53 -20.84 8.41
CA LEU A 174 -4.19 -20.70 7.82
C LEU A 174 -3.82 -21.87 6.90
N GLU A 175 -4.63 -22.92 6.85
CA GLU A 175 -4.42 -24.05 5.96
C GLU A 175 -4.75 -23.68 4.50
N PRO A 176 -3.85 -23.94 3.54
CA PRO A 176 -4.13 -23.87 2.12
C PRO A 176 -5.36 -24.68 1.70
N PHE A 177 -5.97 -24.31 0.57
CA PHE A 177 -6.90 -25.20 -0.12
C PHE A 177 -6.17 -26.45 -0.61
N LYS A 178 -6.81 -27.61 -0.43
CA LYS A 178 -6.24 -28.91 -0.76
C LYS A 178 -6.25 -29.17 -2.26
N ASP A 179 -7.36 -28.84 -2.90
CA ASP A 179 -7.62 -29.06 -4.32
C ASP A 179 -8.65 -28.05 -4.87
N VAL A 180 -8.94 -28.17 -6.17
CA VAL A 180 -9.87 -27.29 -6.89
C VAL A 180 -11.28 -27.35 -6.30
N ASP A 181 -11.69 -28.51 -5.78
CA ASP A 181 -13.05 -28.73 -5.28
C ASP A 181 -13.22 -28.07 -3.93
N ASP A 182 -12.24 -28.21 -3.04
CA ASP A 182 -12.17 -27.50 -1.76
C ASP A 182 -12.30 -25.97 -1.93
N LEU A 183 -11.58 -25.38 -2.90
CA LEU A 183 -11.71 -23.96 -3.23
C LEU A 183 -13.14 -23.58 -3.68
N ILE A 184 -13.72 -24.37 -4.59
CA ILE A 184 -15.03 -24.10 -5.21
C ILE A 184 -16.14 -24.24 -4.17
N ASP A 185 -16.13 -25.34 -3.43
CA ASP A 185 -17.14 -25.68 -2.44
C ASP A 185 -17.13 -24.65 -1.31
N PHE A 186 -15.95 -24.29 -0.82
CA PHE A 186 -15.82 -23.22 0.18
C PHE A 186 -16.42 -21.91 -0.34
N LYS A 187 -16.03 -21.47 -1.55
CA LYS A 187 -16.46 -20.18 -2.10
C LYS A 187 -17.97 -20.14 -2.33
N ASN A 188 -18.55 -21.23 -2.83
CA ASN A 188 -19.96 -21.32 -3.18
C ASN A 188 -20.88 -21.50 -1.96
N ALA A 189 -20.36 -22.06 -0.86
CA ALA A 189 -21.07 -22.14 0.42
C ALA A 189 -21.16 -20.79 1.16
N MET A 190 -20.34 -19.80 0.79
CA MET A 190 -20.39 -18.47 1.42
C MET A 190 -21.74 -17.77 1.19
N ARG A 191 -22.15 -16.95 2.16
CA ARG A 191 -23.36 -16.13 2.03
C ARG A 191 -23.29 -15.23 0.79
N LYS A 192 -24.34 -15.29 -0.04
CA LYS A 192 -24.46 -14.43 -1.23
C LYS A 192 -24.67 -12.96 -0.83
N PRO A 193 -24.15 -12.01 -1.63
CA PRO A 193 -24.38 -10.59 -1.41
C PRO A 193 -25.87 -10.22 -1.64
N PRO A 194 -26.29 -9.00 -1.26
CA PRO A 194 -27.65 -8.52 -1.53
C PRO A 194 -28.04 -8.62 -3.01
N LYS A 195 -29.34 -8.74 -3.31
CA LYS A 195 -29.88 -9.03 -4.65
C LYS A 195 -29.40 -8.09 -5.77
N ASN A 196 -29.01 -6.85 -5.44
CA ASN A 196 -28.52 -5.86 -6.39
C ASN A 196 -27.01 -5.98 -6.72
N ASN A 197 -26.31 -6.94 -6.12
CA ASN A 197 -24.88 -7.17 -6.35
C ASN A 197 -24.65 -8.50 -7.07
N THR A 198 -23.71 -8.50 -8.02
CA THR A 198 -23.25 -9.71 -8.69
C THR A 198 -22.43 -10.57 -7.72
N PRO A 199 -22.87 -11.80 -7.39
CA PRO A 199 -22.08 -12.72 -6.58
C PRO A 199 -20.83 -13.18 -7.32
N ILE A 200 -19.79 -13.51 -6.55
CA ILE A 200 -18.67 -14.32 -7.06
C ILE A 200 -18.99 -15.79 -6.79
N ASN A 201 -19.35 -16.53 -7.83
CA ASN A 201 -19.55 -17.97 -7.82
C ASN A 201 -18.54 -18.61 -8.76
N ILE A 202 -18.17 -19.86 -8.47
CA ILE A 202 -17.27 -20.65 -9.33
C ILE A 202 -18.06 -21.85 -9.85
N ILE A 203 -18.12 -22.02 -11.16
CA ILE A 203 -18.97 -23.00 -11.84
C ILE A 203 -18.08 -23.93 -12.66
N LYS A 204 -18.21 -25.23 -12.43
CA LYS A 204 -17.55 -26.26 -13.23
C LYS A 204 -18.36 -26.52 -14.50
N ILE A 205 -17.69 -26.51 -15.64
CA ILE A 205 -18.24 -26.94 -16.93
C ILE A 205 -17.50 -28.22 -17.32
N TYR A 206 -18.27 -29.28 -17.51
CA TYR A 206 -17.77 -30.59 -17.90
C TYR A 206 -17.85 -30.74 -19.41
N ASP A 207 -16.94 -31.51 -19.98
CA ASP A 207 -17.04 -31.91 -21.38
C ASP A 207 -18.29 -32.78 -21.59
N SER A 208 -19.10 -32.46 -22.60
CA SER A 208 -20.28 -33.24 -22.98
C SER A 208 -19.92 -34.48 -23.81
N ASP A 209 -18.68 -34.61 -24.30
CA ASP A 209 -18.24 -35.66 -25.24
C ASP A 209 -17.43 -36.81 -24.60
N THR A 210 -17.82 -37.28 -23.42
CA THR A 210 -17.40 -38.62 -22.96
C THR A 210 -18.37 -39.68 -23.49
N SER A 211 -18.16 -40.06 -24.75
CA SER A 211 -18.79 -41.24 -25.33
C SER A 211 -18.40 -42.50 -24.55
N ILE A 212 -19.37 -42.99 -23.76
CA ILE A 212 -19.61 -44.36 -23.30
C ILE A 212 -18.43 -45.35 -23.52
N CYS A 213 -17.45 -45.35 -22.62
CA CYS A 213 -16.60 -46.52 -22.43
C CYS A 213 -17.37 -47.49 -21.53
N HIS A 214 -17.95 -48.55 -22.12
CA HIS A 214 -18.61 -49.60 -21.35
C HIS A 214 -17.58 -50.21 -20.36
N ASN A 215 -17.87 -50.11 -19.05
CA ASN A 215 -17.14 -50.67 -17.90
C ASN A 215 -16.08 -49.82 -17.17
N LYS A 216 -16.13 -48.48 -17.21
CA LYS A 216 -15.56 -47.64 -16.14
C LYS A 216 -16.55 -46.52 -15.76
N MET A 217 -16.67 -46.21 -14.46
CA MET A 217 -17.42 -45.03 -14.03
C MET A 217 -16.91 -43.79 -14.79
N PRO A 218 -17.79 -42.94 -15.35
CA PRO A 218 -17.35 -41.77 -16.09
C PRO A 218 -16.71 -40.77 -15.12
N PHE A 219 -15.38 -40.62 -15.20
CA PHE A 219 -14.69 -39.46 -14.69
C PHE A 219 -14.90 -38.34 -15.71
N TYR A 220 -15.78 -37.38 -15.40
CA TYR A 220 -15.92 -36.17 -16.20
C TYR A 220 -14.78 -35.22 -15.85
N ASP A 221 -13.85 -35.01 -16.77
CA ASP A 221 -12.83 -33.97 -16.61
C ASP A 221 -13.47 -32.59 -16.79
N ILE A 222 -13.14 -31.67 -15.87
CA ILE A 222 -13.58 -30.28 -15.94
C ILE A 222 -12.83 -29.61 -17.09
N SER A 223 -13.51 -29.30 -18.18
CA SER A 223 -12.91 -28.64 -19.35
C SER A 223 -12.74 -27.14 -19.11
N LYS A 224 -13.66 -26.53 -18.36
CA LYS A 224 -13.69 -25.09 -18.09
C LYS A 224 -14.25 -24.75 -16.72
N ILE A 225 -13.67 -23.72 -16.10
CA ILE A 225 -14.22 -23.06 -14.91
C ILE A 225 -14.71 -21.67 -15.29
N GLN A 226 -15.98 -21.40 -14.99
CA GLN A 226 -16.55 -20.06 -15.09
C GLN A 226 -16.58 -19.38 -13.72
N ILE A 227 -16.15 -18.12 -13.66
CA ILE A 227 -16.18 -17.32 -12.43
C ILE A 227 -17.08 -16.11 -12.67
N SER A 228 -18.19 -16.00 -11.95
CA SER A 228 -19.03 -14.80 -12.03
C SER A 228 -18.40 -13.67 -11.21
N GLY A 229 -18.56 -12.42 -11.65
CA GLY A 229 -18.23 -11.30 -10.77
C GLY A 229 -18.06 -9.98 -11.51
N ARG A 230 -18.64 -8.92 -10.93
CA ARG A 230 -18.55 -7.56 -11.48
C ARG A 230 -17.12 -7.05 -11.48
N LEU A 231 -16.62 -6.61 -12.63
CA LEU A 231 -15.33 -5.94 -12.78
C LEU A 231 -15.46 -4.46 -13.16
N PHE A 232 -16.64 -4.06 -13.65
CA PHE A 232 -16.97 -2.71 -14.07
C PHE A 232 -17.25 -1.75 -12.89
N LYS A 233 -16.60 -0.60 -12.88
CA LYS A 233 -16.88 0.53 -11.97
C LYS A 233 -16.47 1.83 -12.64
N ASN A 234 -17.18 2.94 -12.41
CA ASN A 234 -16.83 4.27 -12.92
C ASN A 234 -16.44 4.27 -14.42
N ASN A 235 -17.27 3.66 -15.27
CA ASN A 235 -17.04 3.56 -16.71
C ASN A 235 -15.70 2.91 -17.12
N SER A 236 -15.17 1.99 -16.31
CA SER A 236 -13.86 1.35 -16.53
C SER A 236 -13.75 -0.02 -15.86
N LEU A 237 -12.70 -0.77 -16.23
CA LEU A 237 -12.25 -1.96 -15.52
C LEU A 237 -11.52 -1.57 -14.23
N SER A 238 -12.27 -1.31 -13.15
CA SER A 238 -11.75 -0.71 -11.91
C SER A 238 -12.46 -1.14 -10.63
N HIS A 239 -13.18 -2.27 -10.63
CA HIS A 239 -13.75 -2.81 -9.38
C HIS A 239 -12.68 -3.57 -8.55
N ASP A 240 -11.78 -2.82 -7.91
CA ASP A 240 -10.57 -3.35 -7.25
C ASP A 240 -10.77 -4.57 -6.33
N PRO A 241 -11.79 -4.63 -5.46
CA PRO A 241 -11.96 -5.81 -4.60
C PRO A 241 -12.29 -7.09 -5.37
N ASN A 242 -13.03 -6.98 -6.47
CA ASN A 242 -13.39 -8.16 -7.28
C ASN A 242 -12.27 -8.53 -8.23
N ILE A 243 -11.53 -7.55 -8.77
CA ILE A 243 -10.26 -7.80 -9.45
C ILE A 243 -9.33 -8.60 -8.54
N GLY A 244 -9.19 -8.14 -7.29
CA GLY A 244 -8.62 -8.84 -6.15
C GLY A 244 -8.95 -10.32 -6.06
N ALA A 245 -10.21 -10.58 -5.77
CA ALA A 245 -10.73 -11.92 -5.54
C ALA A 245 -10.58 -12.82 -6.77
N ILE A 246 -10.94 -12.33 -7.96
CA ILE A 246 -10.93 -13.13 -9.20
C ILE A 246 -9.49 -13.47 -9.60
N SER A 247 -8.56 -12.51 -9.53
CA SER A 247 -7.13 -12.79 -9.76
C SER A 247 -6.59 -13.81 -8.78
N GLY A 248 -6.98 -13.73 -7.51
CA GLY A 248 -6.62 -14.70 -6.48
C GLY A 248 -7.15 -16.10 -6.76
N ILE A 249 -8.45 -16.23 -7.04
CA ILE A 249 -9.10 -17.49 -7.39
C ILE A 249 -8.41 -18.13 -8.60
N ALA A 250 -8.22 -17.38 -9.68
CA ALA A 250 -7.59 -17.89 -10.88
C ALA A 250 -6.14 -18.34 -10.65
N ALA A 251 -5.37 -17.57 -9.86
CA ALA A 251 -4.00 -17.95 -9.51
C ALA A 251 -3.96 -19.23 -8.67
N VAL A 252 -4.89 -19.38 -7.72
CA VAL A 252 -5.00 -20.61 -6.92
C VAL A 252 -5.42 -21.80 -7.78
N LEU A 253 -6.36 -21.65 -8.71
CA LEU A 253 -6.72 -22.71 -9.66
C LEU A 253 -5.48 -23.21 -10.43
N ARG A 254 -4.66 -22.28 -10.95
CA ARG A 254 -3.40 -22.64 -11.63
C ARG A 254 -2.41 -23.31 -10.66
N LYS A 255 -2.28 -22.81 -9.43
CA LYS A 255 -1.41 -23.39 -8.39
C LYS A 255 -1.82 -24.83 -8.03
N LEU A 256 -3.12 -25.10 -8.01
CA LEU A 256 -3.73 -26.42 -7.79
C LEU A 256 -3.77 -27.27 -9.07
N ARG A 257 -2.99 -26.87 -10.10
CA ARG A 257 -2.77 -27.61 -11.35
C ARG A 257 -4.01 -27.74 -12.24
N PHE A 258 -5.02 -26.87 -12.08
CA PHE A 258 -6.09 -26.77 -13.06
C PHE A 258 -5.56 -26.13 -14.35
N ASN A 259 -5.58 -26.89 -15.44
CA ASN A 259 -5.06 -26.45 -16.74
C ASN A 259 -6.15 -26.10 -17.76
N GLY A 260 -7.42 -26.34 -17.45
CA GLY A 260 -8.55 -26.00 -18.31
C GLY A 260 -8.81 -24.49 -18.41
N ASP A 261 -9.83 -24.13 -19.18
CA ASP A 261 -10.16 -22.72 -19.43
C ASP A 261 -10.71 -22.04 -18.18
N ILE A 262 -10.33 -20.77 -17.97
CA ILE A 262 -10.94 -19.92 -16.95
C ILE A 262 -11.62 -18.75 -17.64
N GLU A 263 -12.95 -18.66 -17.53
CA GLU A 263 -13.76 -17.63 -18.17
C GLU A 263 -14.50 -16.80 -17.11
N ILE A 264 -14.33 -15.48 -17.14
CA ILE A 264 -15.08 -14.58 -16.26
C ILE A 264 -16.40 -14.21 -16.92
N ILE A 265 -17.50 -14.39 -16.19
CA ILE A 265 -18.86 -14.08 -16.62
C ILE A 265 -19.46 -12.96 -15.74
N SER A 266 -20.53 -12.32 -16.21
CA SER A 266 -21.24 -11.27 -15.46
C SER A 266 -20.35 -10.08 -15.01
N HIS A 267 -19.29 -9.78 -15.78
CA HIS A 267 -18.32 -8.73 -15.45
C HIS A 267 -18.82 -7.30 -15.66
N GLY A 268 -19.85 -7.12 -16.50
CA GLY A 268 -20.46 -5.82 -16.79
C GLY A 268 -19.57 -4.89 -17.65
N LEU A 269 -18.62 -5.47 -18.38
CA LEU A 269 -17.68 -4.73 -19.24
C LEU A 269 -18.12 -4.86 -20.70
N ASN A 270 -17.65 -3.91 -21.49
CA ASN A 270 -17.73 -3.87 -22.95
C ASN A 270 -16.31 -3.73 -23.51
N GLN A 271 -16.13 -3.98 -24.81
CA GLN A 271 -14.82 -4.01 -25.46
C GLN A 271 -13.99 -2.72 -25.27
N ASN A 272 -14.64 -1.56 -25.27
CA ASN A 272 -14.01 -0.26 -25.08
C ASN A 272 -13.40 -0.05 -23.67
N HIS A 273 -13.77 -0.86 -22.68
CA HIS A 273 -13.23 -0.77 -21.32
C HIS A 273 -11.88 -1.51 -21.16
N LEU A 274 -11.45 -2.30 -22.15
CA LEU A 274 -10.26 -3.15 -22.06
C LEU A 274 -9.01 -2.42 -22.54
N GLY A 275 -8.28 -1.80 -21.60
CA GLY A 275 -7.01 -1.13 -21.88
C GLY A 275 -5.79 -2.05 -21.72
N LYS A 276 -4.83 -1.98 -22.66
CA LYS A 276 -3.59 -2.79 -22.66
C LYS A 276 -2.71 -2.65 -21.41
N ASN A 277 -2.80 -1.51 -20.73
CA ASN A 277 -2.00 -1.17 -19.54
C ASN A 277 -2.73 -1.48 -18.22
N ASN A 278 -3.94 -2.05 -18.27
CA ASN A 278 -4.69 -2.35 -17.06
C ASN A 278 -4.12 -3.59 -16.36
N LYS A 279 -3.93 -3.51 -15.03
CA LYS A 279 -3.37 -4.60 -14.21
C LYS A 279 -4.09 -5.94 -14.39
N PHE A 280 -5.43 -5.93 -14.45
CA PHE A 280 -6.20 -7.16 -14.60
C PHE A 280 -6.00 -7.77 -15.99
N ILE A 281 -5.83 -6.96 -17.03
CA ILE A 281 -5.55 -7.44 -18.39
C ILE A 281 -4.20 -8.15 -18.45
N HIS A 282 -3.17 -7.61 -17.79
CA HIS A 282 -1.88 -8.30 -17.66
C HIS A 282 -2.01 -9.64 -16.93
N ILE A 283 -2.75 -9.67 -15.81
CA ILE A 283 -3.01 -10.90 -15.05
C ILE A 283 -3.79 -11.91 -15.89
N ALA A 284 -4.82 -11.47 -16.62
CA ALA A 284 -5.63 -12.33 -17.46
C ALA A 284 -4.81 -12.98 -18.58
N ASN A 285 -3.91 -12.21 -19.22
CA ASN A 285 -2.98 -12.76 -20.20
C ASN A 285 -2.01 -13.77 -19.59
N LYS A 286 -1.53 -13.55 -18.35
CA LYS A 286 -0.57 -14.45 -17.69
C LYS A 286 -1.20 -15.73 -17.13
N LEU A 287 -2.45 -15.67 -16.70
CA LEU A 287 -3.17 -16.80 -16.11
C LEU A 287 -4.11 -17.51 -17.12
N ASN A 288 -4.09 -17.09 -18.40
CA ASN A 288 -4.99 -17.58 -19.45
C ASN A 288 -6.46 -17.48 -19.02
N ILE A 289 -6.88 -16.28 -18.62
CA ILE A 289 -8.26 -15.96 -18.26
C ILE A 289 -8.92 -15.30 -19.48
N SER A 290 -10.15 -15.68 -19.81
CA SER A 290 -10.99 -15.01 -20.80
C SER A 290 -12.12 -14.19 -20.16
N LEU A 291 -12.70 -13.26 -20.91
CA LEU A 291 -13.89 -12.50 -20.53
C LEU A 291 -15.03 -12.86 -21.48
N GLN A 292 -16.16 -13.32 -20.96
CA GLN A 292 -17.28 -13.78 -21.77
C GLN A 292 -17.73 -12.71 -22.78
N GLY A 293 -17.73 -13.08 -24.07
CA GLY A 293 -18.17 -12.21 -25.16
C GLY A 293 -17.23 -11.05 -25.48
N LEU A 294 -16.01 -11.01 -24.92
CA LEU A 294 -15.02 -9.98 -25.19
C LEU A 294 -13.70 -10.57 -25.68
N THR A 295 -13.00 -9.82 -26.53
CA THR A 295 -11.64 -10.18 -26.96
C THR A 295 -10.64 -9.45 -26.09
N LEU A 296 -9.85 -10.20 -25.29
CA LEU A 296 -8.80 -9.60 -24.49
C LEU A 296 -7.67 -9.07 -25.37
N PRO A 297 -7.22 -7.82 -25.16
CA PRO A 297 -6.05 -7.33 -25.85
C PRO A 297 -4.81 -8.08 -25.36
N GLN A 298 -4.00 -8.54 -26.32
CA GLN A 298 -2.70 -9.13 -26.04
C GLN A 298 -1.78 -8.06 -25.47
N THR A 299 -1.16 -8.36 -24.33
CA THR A 299 -0.26 -7.43 -23.64
C THR A 299 0.96 -8.15 -23.09
N LYS A 300 2.12 -7.48 -23.13
CA LYS A 300 3.33 -7.95 -22.46
C LYS A 300 3.38 -7.33 -21.07
N LEU A 301 3.97 -8.05 -20.12
CA LEU A 301 4.26 -7.44 -18.83
C LEU A 301 5.23 -6.25 -19.02
N PRO A 302 5.11 -5.20 -18.21
CA PRO A 302 6.15 -4.19 -18.10
C PRO A 302 7.52 -4.84 -17.85
N LYS A 303 8.60 -4.23 -18.33
CA LYS A 303 9.95 -4.77 -18.11
C LYS A 303 10.35 -4.75 -16.64
N ALA A 304 9.95 -3.70 -15.92
CA ALA A 304 10.29 -3.53 -14.52
C ALA A 304 9.02 -3.59 -13.66
N TYR A 305 9.13 -4.19 -12.48
CA TYR A 305 8.07 -4.20 -11.47
C TYR A 305 7.97 -2.85 -10.75
N TRP A 306 9.12 -2.23 -10.48
CA TRP A 306 9.29 -0.99 -9.73
C TRP A 306 10.31 -0.05 -10.37
N HIS A 307 10.37 1.19 -9.89
CA HIS A 307 11.41 2.16 -10.20
C HIS A 307 11.67 3.06 -8.98
N TYR A 308 12.86 3.68 -8.90
CA TYR A 308 13.14 4.70 -7.89
C TYR A 308 12.23 5.91 -8.08
N GLU A 309 11.63 6.37 -6.97
CA GLU A 309 10.79 7.56 -7.02
C GLU A 309 11.67 8.81 -7.15
N ILE A 310 11.41 9.60 -8.19
CA ILE A 310 12.18 10.81 -8.53
C ILE A 310 11.28 12.00 -8.92
N LYS A 311 9.95 11.82 -8.97
CA LYS A 311 8.99 12.79 -9.52
C LYS A 311 7.85 13.12 -8.56
N GLY A 312 7.51 12.22 -7.65
CA GLY A 312 6.35 12.32 -6.77
C GLY A 312 6.53 13.36 -5.66
N GLU A 313 5.47 14.10 -5.36
CA GLU A 313 5.47 15.04 -4.22
C GLU A 313 5.58 14.33 -2.86
N LYS A 314 5.31 13.02 -2.81
CA LYS A 314 5.56 12.19 -1.63
C LYS A 314 7.01 12.27 -1.13
N LEU A 315 7.98 12.56 -2.01
CA LEU A 315 9.39 12.68 -1.61
C LEU A 315 9.62 13.80 -0.60
N VAL A 316 9.03 14.98 -0.79
CA VAL A 316 9.21 16.10 0.15
C VAL A 316 8.40 15.89 1.43
N SER A 317 7.18 15.35 1.33
CA SER A 317 6.32 15.18 2.51
C SER A 317 6.81 14.04 3.40
N ILE A 318 7.32 12.94 2.84
CA ILE A 318 8.03 11.89 3.60
C ILE A 318 9.34 12.43 4.17
N PHE A 319 10.13 13.19 3.40
CA PHE A 319 11.38 13.76 3.89
C PHE A 319 11.16 14.63 5.13
N ILE A 320 10.24 15.59 5.07
CA ILE A 320 10.00 16.49 6.22
C ILE A 320 9.44 15.73 7.43
N HIS A 321 8.60 14.71 7.21
CA HIS A 321 8.14 13.81 8.26
C HIS A 321 9.34 13.14 8.96
N MET A 322 10.22 12.47 8.19
CA MET A 322 11.35 11.72 8.74
C MET A 322 12.36 12.61 9.45
N VAL A 323 12.64 13.79 8.90
CA VAL A 323 13.51 14.78 9.53
C VAL A 323 12.94 15.21 10.87
N ILE A 324 11.67 15.56 10.94
CA ILE A 324 11.06 16.11 12.16
C ILE A 324 11.03 15.06 13.26
N GLU A 325 10.61 13.84 12.96
CA GLU A 325 10.58 12.76 13.98
C GLU A 325 11.99 12.36 14.45
N SER A 326 13.01 12.53 13.60
CA SER A 326 14.39 12.13 13.94
C SER A 326 15.23 13.24 14.59
N PHE A 327 14.91 14.50 14.32
CA PHE A 327 15.74 15.66 14.69
C PHE A 327 15.02 16.72 15.53
N SER A 328 13.85 16.38 16.07
CA SER A 328 13.09 17.25 16.96
C SER A 328 12.26 16.47 17.99
N TYR A 329 11.45 17.20 18.76
CA TYR A 329 10.51 16.65 19.73
C TYR A 329 9.07 16.62 19.20
N ALA A 330 8.82 17.09 17.98
CA ALA A 330 7.51 17.02 17.37
C ALA A 330 7.24 15.62 16.82
N LYS A 331 5.96 15.27 16.73
CA LYS A 331 5.51 13.96 16.24
C LYS A 331 4.37 14.11 15.25
N ALA A 332 4.26 13.18 14.32
CA ALA A 332 3.06 13.10 13.48
C ALA A 332 1.86 12.64 14.32
N ILE A 333 0.74 13.33 14.16
CA ILE A 333 -0.56 12.94 14.72
C ILE A 333 -1.56 12.55 13.64
N PHE A 334 -1.21 12.74 12.36
CA PHE A 334 -1.91 12.21 11.21
C PHE A 334 -1.03 12.32 9.96
N GLU A 335 -1.14 11.35 9.06
CA GLU A 335 -0.46 11.27 7.77
C GLU A 335 -1.34 10.65 6.68
N ASN A 336 -1.16 11.13 5.45
CA ASN A 336 -1.85 10.73 4.22
C ASN A 336 -0.98 11.07 2.99
N HIS A 337 0.31 10.76 3.04
CA HIS A 337 1.23 11.06 1.94
C HIS A 337 0.71 10.50 0.60
N ALA A 338 0.95 11.24 -0.49
CA ALA A 338 0.47 10.86 -1.83
C ALA A 338 0.87 9.42 -2.20
N GLY A 339 -0.13 8.57 -2.46
CA GLY A 339 0.05 7.16 -2.81
C GLY A 339 0.34 6.21 -1.64
N CYS A 340 0.37 6.71 -0.41
CA CYS A 340 0.58 5.93 0.81
C CYS A 340 -0.74 5.59 1.54
N GLU A 341 -0.71 4.63 2.46
CA GLU A 341 -1.81 4.31 3.35
C GLU A 341 -2.13 5.50 4.28
N LYS A 342 -3.37 5.96 4.25
CA LYS A 342 -3.87 6.99 5.17
C LYS A 342 -3.88 6.47 6.61
N SER A 343 -3.18 7.12 7.53
CA SER A 343 -3.15 6.78 8.97
C SER A 343 -4.47 7.08 9.72
N TYR A 344 -4.49 6.78 11.02
CA TYR A 344 -5.51 7.28 11.95
C TYR A 344 -5.07 8.64 12.49
N PHE A 345 -6.03 9.45 12.93
CA PHE A 345 -5.71 10.65 13.72
C PHE A 345 -5.44 10.23 15.16
N LEU A 346 -4.35 10.71 15.74
CA LEU A 346 -3.95 10.45 17.12
C LEU A 346 -4.45 11.58 18.03
N THR A 347 -5.32 11.25 18.99
CA THR A 347 -5.84 12.22 19.96
C THR A 347 -4.80 12.54 21.04
N SER A 348 -5.05 13.61 21.81
CA SER A 348 -4.22 13.94 22.98
C SER A 348 -4.24 12.88 24.09
N SER A 349 -5.28 12.03 24.14
CA SER A 349 -5.36 10.88 25.04
C SER A 349 -4.61 9.63 24.50
N GLY A 350 -4.09 9.67 23.28
CA GLY A 350 -3.39 8.55 22.64
C GLY A 350 -4.31 7.59 21.87
N GLU A 351 -5.57 7.95 21.66
CA GLU A 351 -6.53 7.14 20.90
C GLU A 351 -6.32 7.32 19.39
N HIS A 352 -6.49 6.22 18.63
CA HIS A 352 -6.45 6.22 17.17
C HIS A 352 -7.87 6.28 16.60
N ILE A 353 -8.21 7.39 15.94
CA ILE A 353 -9.55 7.59 15.36
C ILE A 353 -9.50 7.66 13.83
N PRO A 354 -10.39 6.94 13.11
CA PRO A 354 -10.48 7.05 11.67
C PRO A 354 -11.07 8.40 11.27
N LEU A 355 -10.47 9.06 10.28
CA LEU A 355 -11.07 10.25 9.67
C LEU A 355 -12.34 9.87 8.90
N GLN A 356 -13.38 10.69 9.06
CA GLN A 356 -14.62 10.53 8.31
C GLN A 356 -14.40 10.75 6.80
N LYS A 357 -15.27 10.16 5.99
CA LYS A 357 -15.15 10.19 4.52
C LYS A 357 -15.74 11.46 3.90
N TYR A 358 -16.67 12.10 4.60
CA TYR A 358 -17.48 13.20 4.09
C TYR A 358 -17.65 14.24 5.19
N GLU A 359 -17.66 15.52 4.81
CA GLU A 359 -18.08 16.59 5.71
C GLU A 359 -19.59 16.50 5.93
N ASN A 360 -20.34 16.24 4.86
CA ASN A 360 -21.76 15.94 4.91
C ASN A 360 -22.09 14.75 3.99
N ARG A 361 -22.43 13.61 4.61
CA ARG A 361 -22.74 12.37 3.89
C ARG A 361 -24.01 12.45 3.05
N GLU A 362 -25.02 13.18 3.52
CA GLU A 362 -26.31 13.29 2.84
C GLU A 362 -26.18 14.15 1.59
N ALA A 363 -25.56 15.33 1.70
CA ALA A 363 -25.26 16.20 0.57
C ALA A 363 -24.40 15.49 -0.49
N TYR A 364 -23.35 14.78 -0.06
CA TYR A 364 -22.50 14.01 -0.99
C TYR A 364 -23.29 12.93 -1.74
N LYS A 365 -24.16 12.19 -1.04
CA LYS A 365 -25.01 11.17 -1.67
C LYS A 365 -26.09 11.76 -2.57
N ALA A 366 -26.51 13.00 -2.32
CA ALA A 366 -27.44 13.75 -3.17
C ALA A 366 -26.77 14.34 -4.43
N GLY A 367 -25.45 14.19 -4.57
CA GLY A 367 -24.70 14.56 -5.78
C GLY A 367 -23.71 15.71 -5.58
N ASP A 368 -23.67 16.33 -4.39
CA ASP A 368 -22.71 17.41 -4.11
C ASP A 368 -21.32 16.83 -3.83
N LYS A 369 -20.50 16.73 -4.88
CA LYS A 369 -19.12 16.26 -4.78
C LYS A 369 -18.20 17.25 -4.04
N ASN A 370 -18.65 18.48 -3.77
CA ASN A 370 -17.89 19.46 -3.00
C ASN A 370 -17.97 19.19 -1.50
N ALA A 371 -18.92 18.37 -1.01
CA ALA A 371 -19.00 17.92 0.38
C ALA A 371 -17.94 16.86 0.78
N ARG A 372 -16.86 16.76 0.01
CA ARG A 372 -15.73 15.86 0.30
C ARG A 372 -14.85 16.48 1.39
N LEU A 373 -14.34 15.65 2.28
CA LEU A 373 -13.37 16.10 3.27
C LEU A 373 -12.04 16.42 2.59
N PHE A 374 -11.54 17.64 2.78
CA PHE A 374 -10.16 17.98 2.45
C PHE A 374 -9.24 17.44 3.54
N ILE A 375 -8.32 16.56 3.15
CA ILE A 375 -7.41 15.85 4.05
C ILE A 375 -5.99 16.32 3.71
N PRO A 376 -5.24 16.85 4.68
CA PRO A 376 -3.84 17.23 4.49
C PRO A 376 -2.95 16.00 4.38
N ASP A 377 -1.78 16.15 3.78
CA ASP A 377 -0.79 15.07 3.71
C ASP A 377 -0.18 14.71 5.07
N LEU A 378 0.00 15.69 5.97
CA LEU A 378 0.64 15.49 7.26
C LEU A 378 0.17 16.52 8.29
N ILE A 379 -0.08 16.07 9.52
CA ILE A 379 -0.34 16.93 10.67
C ILE A 379 0.68 16.61 11.76
N LEU A 380 1.44 17.62 12.16
CA LEU A 380 2.46 17.51 13.21
C LEU A 380 2.02 18.23 14.47
N LEU A 381 2.36 17.63 15.62
CA LEU A 381 2.22 18.24 16.94
C LEU A 381 3.58 18.72 17.45
N ASP A 382 3.75 20.03 17.57
CA ASP A 382 4.90 20.66 18.23
C ASP A 382 4.50 21.13 19.62
N VAL A 383 4.79 20.27 20.61
CA VAL A 383 4.48 20.54 22.03
C VAL A 383 5.30 21.71 22.59
N GLN A 384 6.51 21.93 22.10
CA GLN A 384 7.40 22.96 22.64
C GLN A 384 6.94 24.37 22.26
N ASN A 385 6.42 24.54 21.05
CA ASN A 385 5.89 25.83 20.59
C ASN A 385 4.37 25.96 20.75
N LEU A 386 3.68 24.91 21.23
CA LEU A 386 2.22 24.82 21.25
C LEU A 386 1.61 25.08 19.86
N GLU A 387 2.23 24.49 18.84
CA GLU A 387 1.84 24.62 17.44
C GLU A 387 1.39 23.27 16.86
N ILE A 388 0.38 23.29 16.00
CA ILE A 388 0.02 22.17 15.13
C ILE A 388 0.24 22.60 13.69
N ILE A 389 1.07 21.85 12.98
CA ILE A 389 1.45 22.17 11.60
C ILE A 389 0.66 21.27 10.66
N ASN A 390 -0.23 21.89 9.89
CA ASN A 390 -1.05 21.26 8.89
C ASN A 390 -0.38 21.43 7.52
N ILE A 391 0.06 20.31 6.93
CA ILE A 391 0.99 20.31 5.80
C ILE A 391 0.33 19.68 4.59
N GLU A 392 0.42 20.38 3.47
CA GLU A 392 0.12 19.85 2.14
C GLU A 392 1.41 19.70 1.34
N GLY A 393 1.58 18.58 0.64
CA GLY A 393 2.68 18.35 -0.28
C GLY A 393 2.24 18.60 -1.73
N LYS A 394 3.03 19.35 -2.50
CA LYS A 394 2.81 19.49 -3.94
C LYS A 394 4.09 19.41 -4.74
N LYS A 395 3.98 19.03 -6.02
CA LYS A 395 5.03 19.35 -6.99
C LYS A 395 5.17 20.86 -7.14
N PHE A 396 6.40 21.33 -7.35
CA PHE A 396 6.71 22.76 -7.50
C PHE A 396 5.85 23.45 -8.57
N GLN A 397 5.61 22.79 -9.70
CA GLN A 397 4.76 23.30 -10.78
C GLN A 397 3.30 23.57 -10.35
N ASN A 398 2.82 22.89 -9.31
CA ASN A 398 1.45 22.98 -8.79
C ASN A 398 1.35 23.88 -7.54
N LYS A 399 2.37 24.71 -7.26
CA LYS A 399 2.40 25.55 -6.05
C LYS A 399 1.15 26.41 -5.84
N ALA A 400 0.60 27.00 -6.92
CA ALA A 400 -0.55 27.88 -6.84
C ALA A 400 -1.82 27.12 -6.41
N GLN A 401 -1.98 25.90 -6.93
CA GLN A 401 -3.05 24.99 -6.51
C GLN A 401 -2.88 24.61 -5.04
N GLY A 402 -1.67 24.28 -4.60
CA GLY A 402 -1.39 23.95 -3.20
C GLY A 402 -1.77 25.08 -2.24
N ILE A 403 -1.42 26.33 -2.57
CA ILE A 403 -1.78 27.52 -1.77
C ILE A 403 -3.30 27.67 -1.65
N GLU A 404 -4.04 27.43 -2.74
CA GLU A 404 -5.50 27.50 -2.70
C GLU A 404 -6.11 26.37 -1.86
N GLU A 405 -5.55 25.16 -1.96
CA GLU A 405 -6.02 24.00 -1.20
C GLU A 405 -5.91 24.18 0.32
N LEU A 406 -4.88 24.90 0.81
CA LEU A 406 -4.72 25.22 2.23
C LEU A 406 -5.96 25.90 2.82
N LYS A 407 -6.76 26.65 2.03
CA LYS A 407 -7.95 27.35 2.53
C LYS A 407 -9.05 26.39 2.98
N ASN A 408 -9.04 25.14 2.52
CA ASN A 408 -10.12 24.18 2.70
C ASN A 408 -10.00 23.32 3.97
N TYR A 409 -8.96 23.47 4.79
CA TYR A 409 -8.79 22.63 5.98
C TYR A 409 -9.58 23.05 7.22
N ASN A 410 -10.57 23.95 7.08
CA ASN A 410 -11.39 24.39 8.22
C ASN A 410 -12.04 23.21 8.95
N PHE A 411 -12.55 22.22 8.22
CA PHE A 411 -13.25 21.09 8.81
C PHE A 411 -12.35 20.24 9.71
N ILE A 412 -11.21 19.78 9.20
CA ILE A 412 -10.28 18.95 9.98
C ILE A 412 -9.73 19.71 11.19
N GLU A 413 -9.58 21.03 11.07
CA GLU A 413 -9.15 21.88 12.16
C GLU A 413 -10.19 21.99 13.28
N GLN A 414 -11.48 22.08 12.96
CA GLN A 414 -12.54 22.19 13.97
C GLN A 414 -12.89 20.83 14.57
N GLU A 415 -13.15 19.83 13.72
CA GLU A 415 -13.70 18.54 14.15
C GLU A 415 -12.67 17.61 14.79
N TYR A 416 -11.38 17.81 14.48
CA TYR A 416 -10.29 16.98 14.99
C TYR A 416 -9.28 17.80 15.78
N ILE A 417 -8.61 18.77 15.15
CA ILE A 417 -7.48 19.44 15.81
C ILE A 417 -7.93 20.21 17.05
N LYS A 418 -8.86 21.16 16.93
CA LYS A 418 -9.33 21.97 18.07
C LYS A 418 -10.10 21.16 19.10
N LYS A 419 -10.79 20.11 18.66
CA LYS A 419 -11.50 19.19 19.55
C LYS A 419 -10.54 18.46 20.51
N TYR A 420 -9.42 17.94 20.00
CA TYR A 420 -8.50 17.13 20.80
C TYR A 420 -7.28 17.91 21.30
N TYR A 421 -6.93 19.04 20.68
CA TYR A 421 -5.78 19.89 20.99
C TYR A 421 -6.17 21.38 21.04
N PRO A 422 -7.11 21.80 21.90
CA PRO A 422 -7.69 23.16 21.88
C PRO A 422 -6.70 24.29 22.18
N ALA A 423 -5.60 24.00 22.90
CA ALA A 423 -4.60 24.99 23.29
C ALA A 423 -3.55 25.30 22.20
N TYR A 424 -3.58 24.57 21.08
CA TYR A 424 -2.53 24.65 20.07
C TYR A 424 -2.88 25.63 18.96
N LYS A 425 -1.92 26.47 18.58
CA LYS A 425 -2.03 27.33 17.41
C LYS A 425 -1.86 26.52 16.14
N ILE A 426 -2.81 26.63 15.22
CA ILE A 426 -2.74 25.91 13.94
C ILE A 426 -1.99 26.76 12.92
N ILE A 427 -1.03 26.14 12.24
CA ILE A 427 -0.26 26.71 11.12
C ILE A 427 -0.53 25.85 9.90
N ARG A 428 -0.95 26.47 8.80
CA ARG A 428 -1.07 25.81 7.50
C ARG A 428 0.17 26.10 6.68
N THR A 429 0.75 25.09 6.04
CA THR A 429 1.93 25.29 5.20
C THR A 429 1.99 24.31 4.04
N LEU A 430 2.61 24.76 2.95
CA LEU A 430 2.88 23.96 1.77
C LEU A 430 4.34 23.50 1.77
N VAL A 431 4.59 22.23 1.46
CA VAL A 431 5.92 21.71 1.15
C VAL A 431 5.98 21.31 -0.32
N LEU A 432 7.07 21.66 -0.99
CA LEU A 432 7.21 21.52 -2.43
C LEU A 432 8.32 20.55 -2.81
N TYR A 433 8.05 19.71 -3.80
CA TYR A 433 9.07 18.88 -4.45
C TYR A 433 9.34 19.31 -5.88
N GLY A 434 10.60 19.36 -6.27
CA GLY A 434 11.06 19.53 -7.64
C GLY A 434 11.44 20.97 -8.02
N GLY A 435 11.70 21.19 -9.31
CA GLY A 435 12.23 22.48 -9.78
C GLY A 435 13.71 22.69 -9.44
N ASN A 436 14.24 23.88 -9.74
CA ASN A 436 15.65 24.23 -9.58
C ASN A 436 15.84 25.64 -8.98
N LYS A 437 14.80 26.20 -8.35
CA LYS A 437 14.84 27.58 -7.85
C LYS A 437 15.59 27.66 -6.54
N ALA A 438 16.40 28.70 -6.39
CA ALA A 438 17.14 28.98 -5.16
C ALA A 438 16.29 29.62 -4.05
N ASN A 439 15.21 30.34 -4.38
CA ASN A 439 14.45 31.15 -3.43
C ASN A 439 12.92 30.92 -3.51
N ILE A 440 12.27 31.05 -2.35
CA ILE A 440 10.82 30.98 -2.15
C ILE A 440 10.36 32.33 -1.58
N LEU A 441 9.36 32.97 -2.19
CA LEU A 441 8.88 34.29 -1.75
C LEU A 441 7.49 34.22 -1.10
N GLU A 442 6.71 33.19 -1.44
CA GLU A 442 5.37 32.98 -0.90
C GLU A 442 5.46 32.52 0.56
N THR A 443 4.68 33.17 1.43
CA THR A 443 4.77 32.96 2.89
C THR A 443 4.13 31.67 3.38
N GLU A 444 3.27 31.08 2.55
CA GLU A 444 2.55 29.83 2.79
C GLU A 444 3.47 28.62 2.62
N ILE A 445 4.55 28.77 1.85
CA ILE A 445 5.50 27.68 1.59
C ILE A 445 6.48 27.59 2.75
N GLY A 446 6.50 26.44 3.43
CA GLY A 446 7.40 26.19 4.54
C GLY A 446 8.73 25.60 4.10
N LEU A 447 8.75 24.79 3.04
CA LEU A 447 9.95 24.12 2.55
C LEU A 447 9.85 23.76 1.06
N LEU A 448 10.96 23.87 0.34
CA LEU A 448 11.18 23.31 -0.99
C LEU A 448 12.34 22.31 -0.91
N LEU A 449 12.09 21.09 -1.39
CA LEU A 449 13.10 20.10 -1.71
C LEU A 449 13.21 20.01 -3.24
N ASP A 450 14.34 20.47 -3.79
CA ASP A 450 14.54 20.47 -5.24
C ASP A 450 15.05 19.10 -5.75
N GLU A 451 15.13 18.94 -7.08
CA GLU A 451 15.54 17.67 -7.70
C GLU A 451 17.02 17.30 -7.46
N ASN A 452 17.83 18.27 -7.02
CA ASN A 452 19.25 18.08 -6.69
C ASN A 452 19.46 17.82 -5.19
N GLY A 453 18.39 17.75 -4.40
CA GLY A 453 18.45 17.55 -2.95
C GLY A 453 18.72 18.81 -2.14
N ASN A 454 18.66 20.01 -2.75
CA ASN A 454 18.75 21.25 -2.00
C ASN A 454 17.50 21.41 -1.13
N ILE A 455 17.72 21.78 0.13
CA ILE A 455 16.66 22.02 1.11
C ILE A 455 16.57 23.53 1.35
N ILE A 456 15.45 24.13 0.97
CA ILE A 456 15.24 25.58 1.05
C ILE A 456 14.05 25.83 1.97
N LEU A 457 14.31 26.51 3.10
CA LEU A 457 13.26 26.93 4.03
C LEU A 457 12.56 28.18 3.50
N GLY A 458 11.24 28.23 3.63
CA GLY A 458 10.46 29.41 3.28
C GLY A 458 10.60 30.55 4.28
N ILE A 459 10.19 31.76 3.87
CA ILE A 459 10.34 33.00 4.67
C ILE A 459 9.63 32.89 6.04
N LYS A 460 8.48 32.20 6.07
CA LYS A 460 7.72 31.93 7.30
C LYS A 460 7.64 30.43 7.59
N ALA A 461 8.73 29.70 7.31
CA ALA A 461 8.80 28.28 7.65
C ALA A 461 8.43 28.04 9.13
N PRO A 462 7.62 27.02 9.45
CA PRO A 462 7.35 26.63 10.82
C PRO A 462 8.64 26.47 11.63
N LYS A 463 8.63 26.90 12.89
CA LYS A 463 9.83 26.85 13.75
C LYS A 463 10.42 25.44 13.84
N ILE A 464 9.54 24.44 13.89
CA ILE A 464 9.93 23.04 13.93
C ILE A 464 10.67 22.60 12.66
N PHE A 465 10.36 23.18 11.48
CA PHE A 465 11.12 22.89 10.25
C PHE A 465 12.53 23.47 10.35
N ILE A 466 12.65 24.73 10.79
CA ILE A 466 13.94 25.41 10.94
C ILE A 466 14.84 24.64 11.91
N LEU A 467 14.30 24.27 13.08
CA LEU A 467 15.02 23.49 14.09
C LEU A 467 15.48 22.15 13.52
N SER A 468 14.56 21.36 12.95
CA SER A 468 14.86 19.99 12.52
C SER A 468 15.85 19.95 11.36
N ILE A 469 15.73 20.88 10.38
CA ILE A 469 16.68 20.98 9.27
C ILE A 469 18.04 21.47 9.75
N THR A 470 18.08 22.43 10.67
CA THR A 470 19.34 22.90 11.26
C THR A 470 20.05 21.75 11.98
N ASN A 471 19.32 20.98 12.79
CA ASN A 471 19.84 19.81 13.49
C ASN A 471 20.34 18.72 12.53
N LEU A 472 19.58 18.42 11.47
CA LEU A 472 19.99 17.48 10.42
C LEU A 472 21.30 17.91 9.77
N ILE A 473 21.37 19.16 9.31
CA ILE A 473 22.56 19.68 8.62
C ILE A 473 23.76 19.68 9.57
N ASN A 474 23.58 20.12 10.82
CA ASN A 474 24.65 20.13 11.82
C ASN A 474 25.13 18.73 12.17
N PHE A 475 24.25 17.73 12.21
CA PHE A 475 24.63 16.33 12.43
C PHE A 475 25.59 15.81 11.35
N TRP A 476 25.41 16.24 10.11
CA TRP A 476 26.25 15.83 8.98
C TRP A 476 27.45 16.76 8.71
N LYS A 477 27.58 17.89 9.43
CA LYS A 477 28.78 18.73 9.36
C LYS A 477 29.95 17.97 10.01
N LYS A 478 30.98 17.72 9.22
CA LYS A 478 32.29 17.27 9.71
C LYS A 478 33.17 18.47 9.99
#